data_AF-A0A135WLX0-F1
#
_entry.id   AF-A0A135WLX0-F1
#
_cell.length_a   1.000
_cell.length_b   1.000
_cell.length_c   1.000
_cell.angle_alpha   90.00
_cell.angle_beta   90.00
_cell.angle_gamma   90.00
#
_symmetry.space_group_name_H-M   'P 1'
#
loop_
_entity.id
_entity.type
_entity.pdbx_description
1 polymer ?
#
loop_
_entity_poly.entity_id
_entity_poly.type
_entity_poly.pdbx_seq_one_letter_code
_entity_poly.pdbx_strand_id
1 'polypeptide(L)'
;MYFGISAQVGINTNQGQATLDVVGFPSNSAKLDGIIAPRLTGTQLRAKTYTSAQNGAMVYVTQADSAPAGQTVNVTAVGYYYFDGSVWVKTSSGGNAVTSFSSGNLSPLFTTSVATATTTPALSFNLTNAPANTIFGNNTAAAAGPNYFSAAALAINGDVVGTLGTTTVAKINGSPLGNLGSVVNGQVLTFNGTNWVPVTPAVQSSDWRVTGNTDVTASGVSASVGSAASGVTNLKYLGTQNANDLVFVANGTIRGVISSSTGSLTGGGTDGDSYLAWGSKNTVNTTATYNNAIALGYNNTVNSGGQPAHANTAVAIGKGNTVNQNGVAVGYGNTTLGGYALGSGNNIQGGTAMGFKNTSGGNFNIIGNGFNAGSYPANSFIGPAGTTPGSNIYSNKYHIFNAQDTSSGNVLQSFVGVNTLLTASQEADVKVAKAVQIVGTVDATMTCNANNEGSIRYLVNSTTAPTSGNFQGCRRTSATTFAWAQLN
;
A
#
# COMPACT_ATOMS: atom_id res chain seq x y z
N MET A 1 -84.34 -102.36 -1.31
CA MET A 1 -83.07 -101.97 -0.66
C MET A 1 -81.94 -102.52 -1.53
N TYR A 2 -81.24 -101.65 -2.26
CA TYR A 2 -80.13 -102.02 -3.15
C TYR A 2 -78.84 -101.85 -2.35
N PHE A 3 -78.20 -102.95 -1.95
CA PHE A 3 -76.88 -102.90 -1.34
C PHE A 3 -75.84 -102.83 -2.45
N GLY A 4 -75.36 -101.63 -2.76
CA GLY A 4 -74.18 -101.45 -3.60
C GLY A 4 -72.97 -102.05 -2.89
N ILE A 5 -72.39 -103.09 -3.49
CA ILE A 5 -71.13 -103.67 -3.06
C ILE A 5 -69.99 -102.83 -3.64
N SER A 6 -69.27 -102.13 -2.76
CA SER A 6 -68.01 -101.46 -3.06
C SER A 6 -66.92 -102.51 -3.31
N ALA A 7 -66.27 -102.49 -4.48
CA ALA A 7 -65.28 -103.48 -4.91
C ALA A 7 -63.81 -103.01 -4.79
N GLN A 8 -63.54 -101.92 -4.05
CA GLN A 8 -62.17 -101.46 -3.82
C GLN A 8 -61.42 -102.40 -2.87
N VAL A 9 -60.13 -102.62 -3.16
CA VAL A 9 -59.22 -103.33 -2.26
C VAL A 9 -58.32 -102.29 -1.58
N GLY A 10 -58.55 -102.07 -0.29
CA GLY A 10 -57.64 -101.32 0.57
C GLY A 10 -56.66 -102.25 1.27
N ILE A 11 -55.36 -101.96 1.17
CA ILE A 11 -54.31 -102.64 1.95
C ILE A 11 -53.75 -101.61 2.93
N ASN A 12 -53.85 -101.93 4.23
CA ASN A 12 -53.50 -101.05 5.36
C ASN A 12 -54.34 -99.75 5.46
N THR A 13 -55.48 -99.65 4.76
CA THR A 13 -56.43 -98.53 4.88
C THR A 13 -57.88 -99.02 4.84
N ASN A 14 -58.76 -98.43 5.65
CA ASN A 14 -60.21 -98.69 5.63
C ASN A 14 -60.97 -97.71 4.72
N GLN A 15 -60.29 -96.72 4.14
CA GLN A 15 -60.85 -95.72 3.24
C GLN A 15 -60.10 -95.73 1.90
N GLY A 16 -60.14 -96.85 1.18
CA GLY A 16 -59.46 -96.98 -0.11
C GLY A 16 -59.92 -95.92 -1.12
N GLN A 17 -58.99 -95.08 -1.61
CA GLN A 17 -59.27 -93.98 -2.53
C GLN A 17 -59.12 -94.36 -4.01
N ALA A 18 -58.70 -95.59 -4.30
CA ALA A 18 -58.56 -96.13 -5.66
C ALA A 18 -59.03 -97.59 -5.70
N THR A 19 -59.12 -98.18 -6.90
CA THR A 19 -59.47 -99.60 -7.07
C THR A 19 -58.55 -100.52 -6.27
N LEU A 20 -57.25 -100.18 -6.21
CA LEU A 20 -56.28 -100.72 -5.26
C LEU A 20 -55.58 -99.54 -4.58
N ASP A 21 -55.76 -99.40 -3.27
CA ASP A 21 -55.09 -98.39 -2.47
C ASP A 21 -54.19 -99.08 -1.44
N VAL A 22 -52.89 -98.81 -1.51
CA VAL A 22 -51.88 -99.41 -0.64
C VAL A 22 -51.20 -98.28 0.14
N VAL A 23 -51.60 -98.12 1.40
CA VAL A 23 -51.04 -97.09 2.28
C VAL A 23 -49.86 -97.69 3.07
N GLY A 24 -48.73 -96.98 3.05
CA GLY A 24 -47.53 -97.36 3.81
C GLY A 24 -47.55 -96.89 5.27
N PHE A 25 -46.56 -97.35 6.04
CA PHE A 25 -46.26 -96.88 7.39
C PHE A 25 -44.94 -96.09 7.40
N PRO A 26 -44.92 -94.83 6.93
CA PRO A 26 -43.69 -94.10 6.60
C PRO A 26 -42.74 -93.87 7.78
N SER A 27 -43.23 -93.92 9.02
CA SER A 27 -42.44 -93.72 10.25
C SER A 27 -42.01 -95.01 10.95
N ASN A 28 -42.46 -96.19 10.50
CA ASN A 28 -42.14 -97.47 11.12
C ASN A 28 -41.13 -98.24 10.29
N SER A 29 -39.85 -98.23 10.69
CA SER A 29 -38.77 -98.91 9.97
C SER A 29 -38.86 -100.44 9.97
N ALA A 30 -39.74 -101.04 10.79
CA ALA A 30 -40.03 -102.47 10.73
C ALA A 30 -41.10 -102.82 9.67
N LYS A 31 -41.71 -101.83 9.02
CA LYS A 31 -42.65 -102.00 7.91
C LYS A 31 -41.93 -101.64 6.60
N LEU A 32 -41.71 -102.65 5.76
CA LEU A 32 -41.09 -102.49 4.45
C LEU A 32 -42.18 -102.19 3.41
N ASP A 33 -42.56 -100.92 3.30
CA ASP A 33 -43.61 -100.47 2.38
C ASP A 33 -43.20 -100.70 0.91
N GLY A 34 -44.12 -101.23 0.11
CA GLY A 34 -43.89 -101.39 -1.32
C GLY A 34 -44.90 -102.33 -1.98
N ILE A 35 -44.98 -102.23 -3.30
CA ILE A 35 -45.71 -103.18 -4.13
C ILE A 35 -44.66 -103.98 -4.90
N ILE A 36 -44.58 -105.28 -4.63
CA ILE A 36 -43.72 -106.19 -5.39
C ILE A 36 -44.56 -106.76 -6.52
N ALA A 37 -44.30 -106.31 -7.75
CA ALA A 37 -44.90 -106.88 -8.95
C ALA A 37 -44.51 -108.37 -9.11
N PRO A 38 -45.30 -109.18 -9.84
CA PRO A 38 -44.93 -110.55 -10.18
C PRO A 38 -43.52 -110.63 -10.77
N ARG A 39 -42.71 -111.55 -10.23
CA ARG A 39 -41.31 -111.74 -10.63
C ARG A 39 -41.20 -112.87 -11.63
N LEU A 40 -40.60 -112.60 -12.78
CA LEU A 40 -40.42 -113.55 -13.87
C LEU A 40 -39.02 -113.37 -14.47
N THR A 41 -38.37 -114.44 -14.91
CA THR A 41 -37.24 -114.29 -15.84
C THR A 41 -37.77 -113.88 -17.22
N GLY A 42 -36.94 -113.26 -18.06
CA GLY A 42 -37.34 -112.91 -19.42
C GLY A 42 -37.84 -114.11 -20.24
N THR A 43 -37.21 -115.28 -20.06
CA THR A 43 -37.65 -116.56 -20.64
C THR A 43 -39.05 -116.97 -20.15
N GLN A 44 -39.34 -116.85 -18.85
CA GLN A 44 -40.65 -117.15 -18.29
C GLN A 44 -41.72 -116.15 -18.75
N LEU A 45 -41.33 -114.88 -18.95
CA LEU A 45 -42.22 -113.84 -19.44
C LEU A 45 -42.59 -114.08 -20.91
N ARG A 46 -41.60 -114.46 -21.74
CA ARG A 46 -41.80 -114.81 -23.16
C ARG A 46 -42.69 -116.02 -23.36
N ALA A 47 -42.64 -116.99 -22.45
CA ALA A 47 -43.51 -118.18 -22.50
C ALA A 47 -45.00 -117.87 -22.28
N LYS A 48 -45.35 -116.63 -21.92
CA LYS A 48 -46.71 -116.15 -21.73
C LYS A 48 -47.11 -115.18 -22.84
N THR A 49 -48.38 -115.23 -23.24
CA THR A 49 -48.96 -114.27 -24.18
C THR A 49 -49.89 -113.33 -23.42
N TYR A 50 -49.54 -112.06 -23.36
CA TYR A 50 -50.37 -111.01 -22.79
C TYR A 50 -51.25 -110.41 -23.89
N THR A 51 -52.50 -110.08 -23.57
CA THR A 51 -53.44 -109.48 -24.52
C THR A 51 -53.68 -108.03 -24.17
N SER A 52 -54.49 -107.32 -24.96
CA SER A 52 -54.91 -105.95 -24.66
C SER A 52 -55.56 -105.81 -23.27
N ALA A 53 -56.17 -106.89 -22.73
CA ALA A 53 -56.73 -106.90 -21.39
C ALA A 53 -55.70 -106.76 -20.26
N GLN A 54 -54.40 -106.94 -20.55
CA GLN A 54 -53.30 -106.75 -19.60
C GLN A 54 -52.43 -105.52 -19.95
N ASN A 55 -52.92 -104.59 -20.78
CA ASN A 55 -52.20 -103.34 -21.00
C ASN A 55 -52.05 -102.59 -19.66
N GLY A 56 -50.83 -102.12 -19.37
CA GLY A 56 -50.45 -101.54 -18.08
C GLY A 56 -50.05 -102.58 -17.03
N ALA A 57 -50.04 -103.88 -17.33
CA ALA A 57 -49.51 -104.89 -16.43
C ALA A 57 -48.04 -104.63 -16.14
N MET A 58 -47.64 -104.71 -14.88
CA MET A 58 -46.26 -104.54 -14.45
C MET A 58 -45.67 -105.86 -13.98
N VAL A 59 -44.42 -106.09 -14.34
CA VAL A 59 -43.62 -107.21 -13.86
C VAL A 59 -42.23 -106.73 -13.48
N TYR A 60 -41.63 -107.44 -12.55
CA TYR A 60 -40.21 -107.29 -12.30
C TYR A 60 -39.46 -108.44 -12.98
N VAL A 61 -38.65 -108.10 -13.98
CA VAL A 61 -37.84 -109.09 -14.69
C VAL A 61 -36.57 -109.34 -13.91
N THR A 62 -36.40 -110.57 -13.41
CA THR A 62 -35.27 -110.96 -12.55
C THR A 62 -34.02 -111.36 -13.33
N GLN A 63 -34.16 -111.67 -14.63
CA GLN A 63 -33.06 -111.98 -15.55
C GLN A 63 -33.50 -111.64 -16.98
N ALA A 64 -32.60 -111.11 -17.82
CA ALA A 64 -32.90 -110.79 -19.22
C ALA A 64 -33.45 -112.00 -20.00
N ASP A 65 -34.24 -111.76 -21.04
CA ASP A 65 -34.66 -112.82 -21.97
C ASP A 65 -33.42 -113.31 -22.75
N SER A 66 -33.20 -114.62 -22.76
CA SER A 66 -32.06 -115.23 -23.45
C SER A 66 -32.21 -115.24 -24.97
N ALA A 67 -33.40 -115.00 -25.52
CA ALA A 67 -33.62 -114.72 -26.93
C ALA A 67 -34.82 -113.75 -27.13
N PRO A 68 -34.64 -112.45 -26.84
CA PRO A 68 -35.71 -111.46 -26.90
C PRO A 68 -36.38 -111.42 -28.28
N ALA A 69 -37.69 -111.61 -28.31
CA ALA A 69 -38.49 -111.55 -29.54
C ALA A 69 -39.96 -111.27 -29.19
N GLY A 70 -40.76 -110.84 -30.16
CA GLY A 70 -42.18 -110.56 -29.95
C GLY A 70 -42.42 -109.60 -28.78
N GLN A 71 -43.29 -109.98 -27.84
CA GLN A 71 -43.64 -109.15 -26.68
C GLN A 71 -42.44 -108.84 -25.76
N THR A 72 -41.43 -109.69 -25.69
CA THR A 72 -40.25 -109.51 -24.82
C THR A 72 -39.03 -108.92 -25.52
N VAL A 73 -39.17 -108.42 -26.76
CA VAL A 73 -38.03 -107.90 -27.55
C VAL A 73 -37.17 -106.87 -26.83
N ASN A 74 -37.77 -106.05 -25.95
CA ASN A 74 -37.10 -105.00 -25.18
C ASN A 74 -36.58 -105.48 -23.81
N VAL A 75 -36.81 -106.74 -23.43
CA VAL A 75 -36.46 -107.32 -22.12
C VAL A 75 -35.01 -107.81 -22.12
N THR A 76 -34.08 -106.89 -22.35
CA THR A 76 -32.65 -107.18 -22.52
C THR A 76 -31.83 -107.07 -21.23
N ALA A 77 -32.46 -106.62 -20.14
CA ALA A 77 -31.81 -106.46 -18.84
C ALA A 77 -32.81 -106.63 -17.69
N VAL A 78 -32.30 -106.89 -16.49
CA VAL A 78 -33.07 -106.86 -15.23
C VAL A 78 -33.71 -105.49 -15.03
N GLY A 79 -34.94 -105.45 -14.52
CA GLY A 79 -35.64 -104.22 -14.16
C GLY A 79 -37.15 -104.34 -14.13
N TYR A 80 -37.81 -103.22 -13.83
CA TYR A 80 -39.25 -103.11 -13.98
C TYR A 80 -39.62 -102.87 -15.44
N TYR A 81 -40.64 -103.60 -15.87
CA TYR A 81 -41.25 -103.46 -17.18
C TYR A 81 -42.75 -103.34 -17.01
N TYR A 82 -43.37 -102.51 -17.85
CA TYR A 82 -44.81 -102.51 -18.05
C TYR A 82 -45.12 -102.97 -19.47
N PHE A 83 -46.25 -103.65 -19.64
CA PHE A 83 -46.75 -104.02 -20.95
C PHE A 83 -47.52 -102.84 -21.53
N ASP A 84 -47.12 -102.36 -22.71
CA ASP A 84 -47.76 -101.22 -23.38
C ASP A 84 -48.94 -101.60 -24.30
N GLY A 85 -49.28 -102.90 -24.33
CA GLY A 85 -50.27 -103.50 -25.23
C GLY A 85 -49.65 -104.27 -26.40
N SER A 86 -48.35 -104.08 -26.68
CA SER A 86 -47.61 -104.78 -27.74
C SER A 86 -46.32 -105.43 -27.23
N VAL A 87 -45.51 -104.70 -26.44
CA VAL A 87 -44.22 -105.15 -25.93
C VAL A 87 -44.00 -104.72 -24.48
N TRP A 88 -43.03 -105.35 -23.82
CA TRP A 88 -42.59 -105.01 -22.48
C TRP A 88 -41.60 -103.84 -22.52
N VAL A 89 -41.99 -102.67 -22.04
CA VAL A 89 -41.14 -101.47 -22.05
C VAL A 89 -40.46 -101.31 -20.70
N LYS A 90 -39.12 -101.14 -20.71
CA LYS A 90 -38.34 -100.88 -19.50
C LYS A 90 -38.62 -99.46 -19.03
N THR A 91 -38.87 -99.27 -17.74
CA THR A 91 -38.90 -97.92 -17.15
C THR A 91 -37.46 -97.37 -17.01
N SER A 92 -37.08 -96.36 -17.80
CA SER A 92 -35.74 -95.72 -17.76
C SER A 92 -35.74 -94.35 -17.05
N SER A 93 -34.63 -93.97 -16.41
CA SER A 93 -34.38 -92.62 -15.86
C SER A 93 -33.70 -91.73 -16.92
N GLY A 94 -34.36 -90.67 -17.42
CA GLY A 94 -33.85 -89.83 -18.52
C GLY A 94 -32.94 -88.66 -18.10
N GLY A 95 -31.92 -88.34 -18.91
CA GLY A 95 -31.14 -87.09 -18.83
C GLY A 95 -30.36 -86.82 -20.13
N ASN A 96 -30.54 -85.63 -20.74
CA ASN A 96 -29.84 -85.18 -21.97
C ASN A 96 -28.50 -84.48 -21.61
N ALA A 97 -27.44 -84.68 -22.40
CA ALA A 97 -26.10 -84.11 -22.16
C ALA A 97 -25.78 -82.89 -23.07
N VAL A 98 -25.00 -81.92 -22.55
CA VAL A 98 -24.46 -80.77 -23.30
C VAL A 98 -23.41 -81.25 -24.32
N THR A 99 -23.46 -80.80 -25.58
CA THR A 99 -22.51 -81.28 -26.62
C THR A 99 -21.38 -80.30 -26.95
N SER A 100 -21.51 -79.01 -26.63
CA SER A 100 -20.45 -78.01 -26.73
C SER A 100 -20.77 -76.73 -25.94
N PHE A 101 -19.73 -76.01 -25.52
CA PHE A 101 -19.80 -74.70 -24.90
C PHE A 101 -18.53 -73.91 -25.23
N SER A 102 -18.65 -72.62 -25.55
CA SER A 102 -17.52 -71.74 -25.85
C SER A 102 -17.74 -70.34 -25.30
N SER A 103 -16.64 -69.66 -24.95
CA SER A 103 -16.63 -68.26 -24.51
C SER A 103 -15.52 -67.48 -25.24
N GLY A 104 -15.73 -66.19 -25.44
CA GLY A 104 -14.76 -65.27 -26.06
C GLY A 104 -13.95 -64.48 -25.05
N ASN A 105 -12.83 -63.92 -25.50
CA ASN A 105 -11.98 -63.02 -24.70
C ASN A 105 -12.44 -61.56 -24.85
N LEU A 106 -12.18 -60.75 -23.83
CA LEU A 106 -12.27 -59.29 -23.91
C LEU A 106 -10.87 -58.70 -23.74
N SER A 107 -10.07 -58.74 -24.80
CA SER A 107 -8.71 -58.18 -24.79
C SER A 107 -8.76 -56.64 -24.70
N PRO A 108 -7.89 -55.99 -23.90
CA PRO A 108 -6.84 -56.55 -23.06
C PRO A 108 -7.25 -56.79 -21.59
N LEU A 109 -8.54 -56.82 -21.22
CA LEU A 109 -8.99 -56.91 -19.82
C LEU A 109 -8.86 -58.33 -19.25
N PHE A 110 -9.40 -59.32 -19.95
CA PHE A 110 -9.34 -60.71 -19.52
C PHE A 110 -9.37 -61.69 -20.69
N THR A 111 -8.89 -62.90 -20.41
CA THR A 111 -9.10 -64.08 -21.26
C THR A 111 -10.03 -65.06 -20.55
N THR A 112 -10.72 -65.90 -21.33
CA THR A 112 -11.57 -66.96 -20.81
C THR A 112 -10.98 -68.32 -21.14
N SER A 113 -11.14 -69.27 -20.22
CA SER A 113 -10.83 -70.68 -20.44
C SER A 113 -12.07 -71.52 -20.16
N VAL A 114 -12.37 -72.46 -21.07
CA VAL A 114 -13.46 -73.41 -20.92
C VAL A 114 -12.88 -74.81 -20.77
N ALA A 115 -13.13 -75.44 -19.64
CA ALA A 115 -12.91 -76.87 -19.44
C ALA A 115 -14.23 -77.64 -19.60
N THR A 116 -14.15 -78.94 -19.91
CA THR A 116 -15.30 -79.87 -19.94
C THR A 116 -16.50 -79.40 -20.76
N ALA A 117 -16.25 -78.79 -21.94
CA ALA A 117 -17.25 -78.15 -22.80
C ALA A 117 -18.41 -79.05 -23.26
N THR A 118 -18.29 -80.39 -23.16
CA THR A 118 -19.25 -81.37 -23.67
C THR A 118 -19.92 -82.20 -22.57
N THR A 119 -19.86 -81.76 -21.31
CA THR A 119 -20.55 -82.42 -20.19
C THR A 119 -21.11 -81.37 -19.23
N THR A 120 -20.28 -80.88 -18.32
CA THR A 120 -20.55 -79.81 -17.37
C THR A 120 -19.50 -78.73 -17.59
N PRO A 121 -19.75 -77.74 -18.46
CA PRO A 121 -18.75 -76.73 -18.80
C PRO A 121 -18.30 -75.93 -17.59
N ALA A 122 -17.00 -75.78 -17.41
CA ALA A 122 -16.40 -74.94 -16.39
C ALA A 122 -15.71 -73.74 -17.05
N LEU A 123 -16.31 -72.55 -16.91
CA LEU A 123 -15.78 -71.28 -17.41
C LEU A 123 -14.93 -70.60 -16.33
N SER A 124 -13.71 -70.20 -16.69
CA SER A 124 -12.84 -69.38 -15.84
C SER A 124 -12.43 -68.09 -16.55
N PHE A 125 -12.28 -67.01 -15.79
CA PHE A 125 -11.78 -65.72 -16.26
C PHE A 125 -10.39 -65.48 -15.70
N ASN A 126 -9.44 -65.15 -16.56
CA ASN A 126 -8.08 -64.78 -16.18
C ASN A 126 -7.86 -63.30 -16.47
N LEU A 127 -7.61 -62.51 -15.42
CA LEU A 127 -7.27 -61.09 -15.55
C LEU A 127 -5.93 -60.93 -16.28
N THR A 128 -5.84 -59.92 -17.13
CA THR A 128 -4.57 -59.51 -17.76
C THR A 128 -3.95 -58.36 -16.96
N ASN A 129 -2.63 -58.34 -16.83
CA ASN A 129 -1.93 -57.26 -16.12
C ASN A 129 -1.97 -55.94 -16.92
N ALA A 130 -2.34 -54.85 -16.25
CA ALA A 130 -2.16 -53.50 -16.77
C ALA A 130 -0.72 -53.01 -16.47
N PRO A 131 -0.02 -52.38 -17.44
CA PRO A 131 1.24 -51.71 -17.15
C PRO A 131 1.06 -50.55 -16.15
N ALA A 132 2.06 -50.29 -15.31
CA ALA A 132 1.99 -49.21 -14.32
C ALA A 132 1.81 -47.82 -14.98
N ASN A 133 1.07 -46.92 -14.31
CA ASN A 133 0.81 -45.54 -14.77
C ASN A 133 0.11 -45.45 -16.14
N THR A 134 -0.71 -46.43 -16.48
CA THR A 134 -1.51 -46.44 -17.71
C THR A 134 -3.01 -46.27 -17.42
N ILE A 135 -3.73 -45.79 -18.43
CA ILE A 135 -5.19 -45.64 -18.45
C ILE A 135 -5.71 -46.58 -19.53
N PHE A 136 -6.79 -47.32 -19.25
CA PHE A 136 -7.51 -48.08 -20.26
C PHE A 136 -8.55 -47.21 -20.95
N GLY A 137 -8.39 -47.02 -22.26
CA GLY A 137 -9.32 -46.22 -23.05
C GLY A 137 -8.79 -45.93 -24.44
N ASN A 138 -9.34 -44.93 -25.09
CA ASN A 138 -8.91 -44.49 -26.42
C ASN A 138 -8.39 -43.06 -26.34
N ASN A 139 -7.11 -42.85 -26.67
CA ASN A 139 -6.48 -41.53 -26.71
C ASN A 139 -6.20 -41.02 -28.14
N THR A 140 -6.77 -41.64 -29.18
CA THR A 140 -6.36 -41.41 -30.58
C THR A 140 -7.11 -40.29 -31.30
N ALA A 141 -7.84 -39.42 -30.59
CA ALA A 141 -8.67 -38.32 -31.14
C ALA A 141 -9.69 -38.74 -32.23
N ALA A 142 -9.84 -40.04 -32.48
CA ALA A 142 -10.75 -40.66 -33.43
C ALA A 142 -11.34 -41.93 -32.82
N ALA A 143 -12.38 -42.51 -33.44
CA ALA A 143 -12.96 -43.76 -32.97
C ALA A 143 -11.96 -44.93 -33.17
N ALA A 144 -11.53 -45.55 -32.07
CA ALA A 144 -10.68 -46.72 -32.04
C ALA A 144 -11.04 -47.59 -30.82
N GLY A 145 -10.66 -48.86 -30.86
CA GLY A 145 -10.80 -49.75 -29.72
C GLY A 145 -9.94 -49.29 -28.53
N PRO A 146 -10.37 -49.54 -27.28
CA PRO A 146 -9.62 -49.13 -26.11
C PRO A 146 -8.34 -49.97 -25.95
N ASN A 147 -7.27 -49.34 -25.48
CA ASN A 147 -6.01 -49.97 -25.09
C ASN A 147 -5.44 -49.27 -23.84
N TYR A 148 -4.42 -49.88 -23.23
CA TYR A 148 -3.64 -49.20 -22.20
C TYR A 148 -2.68 -48.20 -22.84
N PHE A 149 -2.74 -46.94 -22.44
CA PHE A 149 -1.81 -45.89 -22.83
C PHE A 149 -1.25 -45.17 -21.60
N SER A 150 -0.06 -44.58 -21.71
CA SER A 150 0.54 -43.81 -20.62
C SER A 150 -0.35 -42.63 -20.25
N ALA A 151 -0.56 -42.38 -18.95
CA ALA A 151 -1.31 -41.20 -18.49
C ALA A 151 -0.73 -39.89 -19.05
N ALA A 152 0.58 -39.84 -19.30
CA ALA A 152 1.27 -38.71 -19.92
C ALA A 152 0.79 -38.39 -21.35
N ALA A 153 0.18 -39.36 -22.05
CA ALA A 153 -0.33 -39.19 -23.40
C ALA A 153 -1.79 -38.69 -23.45
N LEU A 154 -2.41 -38.38 -22.30
CA LEU A 154 -3.75 -37.81 -22.27
C LEU A 154 -3.71 -36.38 -22.81
N ALA A 155 -4.45 -36.13 -23.89
CA ALA A 155 -4.58 -34.80 -24.46
C ALA A 155 -5.42 -33.90 -23.54
N ILE A 156 -4.98 -32.66 -23.35
CA ILE A 156 -5.69 -31.63 -22.62
C ILE A 156 -5.96 -30.43 -23.53
N ASN A 157 -7.04 -29.71 -23.24
CA ASN A 157 -7.48 -28.54 -23.99
C ASN A 157 -7.99 -27.48 -23.02
N GLY A 158 -7.77 -26.20 -23.34
CA GLY A 158 -8.08 -25.06 -22.48
C GLY A 158 -7.01 -23.98 -22.59
N ASP A 159 -6.59 -23.45 -21.44
CA ASP A 159 -5.46 -22.51 -21.37
C ASP A 159 -4.11 -23.19 -21.60
N VAL A 160 -4.09 -24.50 -21.39
CA VAL A 160 -2.95 -25.37 -21.64
C VAL A 160 -3.33 -26.37 -22.73
N VAL A 161 -2.40 -26.67 -23.63
CA VAL A 161 -2.58 -27.60 -24.75
C VAL A 161 -1.47 -28.64 -24.79
N GLY A 162 -1.69 -29.72 -25.55
CA GLY A 162 -0.76 -30.84 -25.70
C GLY A 162 -1.19 -32.03 -24.83
N THR A 163 -0.23 -32.88 -24.49
CA THR A 163 -0.46 -34.03 -23.61
C THR A 163 0.02 -33.73 -22.19
N LEU A 164 -0.52 -34.41 -21.18
CA LEU A 164 -0.13 -34.21 -19.76
C LEU A 164 1.40 -34.26 -19.52
N GLY A 165 2.14 -35.07 -20.29
CA GLY A 165 3.60 -35.18 -20.16
C GLY A 165 4.40 -34.05 -20.83
N THR A 166 3.78 -33.27 -21.72
CA THR A 166 4.46 -32.26 -22.55
C THR A 166 3.60 -31.00 -22.76
N THR A 167 2.90 -30.59 -21.71
CA THR A 167 1.97 -29.47 -21.80
C THR A 167 2.64 -28.14 -22.14
N THR A 168 1.96 -27.28 -22.89
CA THR A 168 2.38 -25.90 -23.16
C THR A 168 1.24 -24.94 -22.88
N VAL A 169 1.56 -23.73 -22.40
CA VAL A 169 0.55 -22.69 -22.19
C VAL A 169 0.20 -22.08 -23.55
N ALA A 170 -1.08 -22.10 -23.91
CA ALA A 170 -1.59 -21.48 -25.14
C ALA A 170 -2.41 -20.21 -24.86
N LYS A 171 -2.98 -20.10 -23.66
CA LYS A 171 -3.81 -18.96 -23.23
C LYS A 171 -3.60 -18.69 -21.73
N ILE A 172 -3.98 -17.50 -21.29
CA ILE A 172 -4.07 -17.13 -19.88
C ILE A 172 -5.46 -16.49 -19.66
N ASN A 173 -6.25 -17.10 -18.78
CA ASN A 173 -7.64 -16.70 -18.50
C ASN A 173 -8.50 -16.68 -19.78
N GLY A 174 -8.40 -17.73 -20.61
CA GLY A 174 -9.13 -17.87 -21.87
C GLY A 174 -8.65 -16.99 -23.02
N SER A 175 -7.71 -16.05 -22.77
CA SER A 175 -7.16 -15.15 -23.80
C SER A 175 -5.84 -15.68 -24.36
N PRO A 176 -5.65 -15.74 -25.69
CA PRO A 176 -4.49 -16.37 -26.30
C PRO A 176 -3.18 -15.65 -25.99
N LEU A 177 -2.08 -16.41 -25.98
CA LEU A 177 -0.74 -15.84 -26.06
C LEU A 177 -0.53 -15.25 -27.46
N GLY A 178 0.17 -14.11 -27.54
CA GLY A 178 0.59 -13.50 -28.81
C GLY A 178 1.83 -14.17 -29.41
N ASN A 179 2.54 -13.46 -30.29
CA ASN A 179 3.79 -13.96 -30.86
C ASN A 179 4.90 -14.02 -29.79
N LEU A 180 5.38 -15.22 -29.47
CA LEU A 180 6.46 -15.46 -28.50
C LEU A 180 7.82 -15.73 -29.15
N GLY A 181 7.93 -15.68 -30.49
CA GLY A 181 9.16 -16.04 -31.22
C GLY A 181 10.34 -15.08 -31.02
N SER A 182 10.14 -13.94 -30.36
CA SER A 182 11.17 -12.92 -30.12
C SER A 182 11.30 -12.51 -28.65
N VAL A 183 10.85 -13.36 -27.72
CA VAL A 183 10.94 -13.11 -26.27
C VAL A 183 12.40 -13.09 -25.84
N VAL A 184 12.78 -12.09 -25.04
CA VAL A 184 14.10 -11.98 -24.40
C VAL A 184 13.97 -11.98 -22.87
N ASN A 185 15.06 -12.28 -22.16
CA ASN A 185 15.07 -12.28 -20.70
C ASN A 185 14.73 -10.88 -20.14
N GLY A 186 13.92 -10.84 -19.08
CA GLY A 186 13.47 -9.59 -18.44
C GLY A 186 12.12 -9.04 -18.93
N GLN A 187 11.49 -9.66 -19.92
CA GLN A 187 10.12 -9.31 -20.35
C GLN A 187 9.05 -9.96 -19.46
N VAL A 188 7.89 -9.33 -19.37
CA VAL A 188 6.67 -9.88 -18.74
C VAL A 188 5.54 -9.95 -19.77
N LEU A 189 4.60 -10.88 -19.58
CA LEU A 189 3.39 -10.89 -20.39
C LEU A 189 2.42 -9.83 -19.88
N THR A 190 1.93 -8.98 -20.78
CA THR A 190 0.85 -8.02 -20.49
C THR A 190 -0.31 -8.24 -21.46
N PHE A 191 -1.53 -8.06 -20.98
CA PHE A 191 -2.72 -8.18 -21.80
C PHE A 191 -2.97 -6.87 -22.55
N ASN A 192 -2.96 -6.93 -23.89
CA ASN A 192 -3.14 -5.74 -24.73
C ASN A 192 -4.60 -5.50 -25.17
N GLY A 193 -5.56 -6.21 -24.56
CA GLY A 193 -6.97 -6.18 -24.95
C GLY A 193 -7.40 -7.34 -25.87
N THR A 194 -6.46 -8.08 -26.45
CA THR A 194 -6.75 -9.24 -27.32
C THR A 194 -5.89 -10.45 -26.97
N ASN A 195 -4.58 -10.24 -26.81
CA ASN A 195 -3.61 -11.29 -26.56
C ASN A 195 -2.73 -10.93 -25.35
N TRP A 196 -2.15 -11.94 -24.72
CA TRP A 196 -1.03 -11.77 -23.80
C TRP A 196 0.28 -11.67 -24.58
N VAL A 197 0.91 -10.50 -24.58
CA VAL A 197 2.13 -10.23 -25.35
C VAL A 197 3.31 -9.91 -24.45
N PRO A 198 4.54 -10.32 -24.81
CA PRO A 198 5.73 -9.98 -24.05
C PRO A 198 6.02 -8.48 -24.19
N VAL A 199 6.25 -7.83 -23.06
CA VAL A 199 6.60 -6.42 -22.97
C VAL A 199 7.77 -6.30 -22.02
N THR A 200 8.77 -5.49 -22.38
CA THR A 200 9.80 -5.07 -21.45
C THR A 200 9.13 -4.16 -20.42
N PRO A 201 9.04 -4.55 -19.13
CA PRO A 201 8.48 -3.68 -18.12
C PRO A 201 9.18 -2.33 -18.18
N ALA A 202 8.42 -1.24 -18.22
CA ALA A 202 9.01 0.06 -17.99
C ALA A 202 9.75 0.00 -16.65
N VAL A 203 11.00 0.44 -16.62
CA VAL A 203 11.78 0.51 -15.38
C VAL A 203 10.94 1.30 -14.38
N GLN A 204 10.56 0.66 -13.28
CA GLN A 204 9.87 1.35 -12.21
C GLN A 204 10.83 2.44 -11.73
N SER A 205 10.50 3.71 -11.99
CA SER A 205 11.30 4.84 -11.53
C SER A 205 11.49 4.68 -10.01
N SER A 206 12.74 4.50 -9.58
CA SER A 206 13.12 4.59 -8.17
C SER A 206 12.88 5.99 -7.61
N ASP A 207 12.61 6.96 -8.49
CA ASP A 207 12.61 8.36 -8.16
C ASP A 207 11.19 8.92 -8.10
N TRP A 208 11.05 9.85 -7.17
CA TRP A 208 9.81 10.32 -6.58
C TRP A 208 8.76 10.72 -7.62
N ARG A 209 7.54 10.21 -7.42
CA ARG A 209 6.37 10.51 -8.25
C ARG A 209 6.13 12.02 -8.33
N VAL A 210 6.57 12.63 -9.41
CA VAL A 210 5.96 13.87 -9.92
C VAL A 210 5.55 13.57 -11.37
N THR A 211 4.26 13.50 -11.62
CA THR A 211 3.72 13.44 -12.98
C THR A 211 4.35 14.57 -13.81
N GLY A 212 5.10 14.23 -14.87
CA GLY A 212 5.84 15.21 -15.69
C GLY A 212 7.36 15.29 -15.44
N ASN A 213 7.92 14.61 -14.44
CA ASN A 213 9.38 14.51 -14.27
C ASN A 213 9.93 13.35 -15.11
N THR A 214 10.00 13.55 -16.43
CA THR A 214 10.41 12.51 -17.41
C THR A 214 11.92 12.42 -17.63
N ASP A 215 12.66 13.44 -17.21
CA ASP A 215 14.12 13.46 -17.27
C ASP A 215 14.68 12.72 -16.04
N VAL A 216 15.73 11.91 -16.24
CA VAL A 216 16.27 11.01 -15.20
C VAL A 216 17.47 11.63 -14.47
N THR A 217 18.24 12.50 -15.13
CA THR A 217 19.38 13.21 -14.51
C THR A 217 19.67 14.53 -15.23
N ALA A 218 19.93 15.60 -14.48
CA ALA A 218 20.47 16.84 -15.02
C ALA A 218 22.01 16.73 -15.21
N SER A 219 22.45 15.77 -16.00
CA SER A 219 23.89 15.47 -16.18
C SER A 219 24.64 16.59 -16.90
N GLY A 220 25.91 16.84 -16.53
CA GLY A 220 26.84 17.70 -17.29
C GLY A 220 26.86 19.19 -16.94
N VAL A 221 26.34 19.58 -15.78
CA VAL A 221 26.21 21.00 -15.36
C VAL A 221 26.88 21.20 -13.99
N SER A 222 27.34 22.41 -13.66
CA SER A 222 27.78 22.79 -12.30
C SER A 222 26.61 22.78 -11.30
N ALA A 223 26.81 22.25 -10.09
CA ALA A 223 25.80 22.24 -9.01
C ALA A 223 25.65 23.62 -8.34
N SER A 224 25.39 24.63 -9.17
CA SER A 224 25.26 26.01 -8.76
C SER A 224 23.96 26.60 -9.32
N VAL A 225 23.28 27.34 -8.46
CA VAL A 225 22.11 28.14 -8.83
C VAL A 225 22.49 29.06 -10.00
N GLY A 226 21.62 29.12 -11.01
CA GLY A 226 21.81 29.91 -12.23
C GLY A 226 22.52 29.19 -13.37
N SER A 227 23.11 28.02 -13.14
CA SER A 227 23.66 27.20 -14.22
C SER A 227 22.57 26.67 -15.15
N ALA A 228 22.85 26.64 -16.46
CA ALA A 228 21.97 26.06 -17.47
C ALA A 228 21.85 24.54 -17.26
N ALA A 229 20.64 24.04 -17.07
CA ALA A 229 20.35 22.63 -16.85
C ALA A 229 20.27 21.87 -18.20
N SER A 230 21.37 21.86 -18.96
CA SER A 230 21.43 21.40 -20.36
C SER A 230 20.96 19.97 -20.62
N GLY A 231 20.91 19.11 -19.59
CA GLY A 231 20.38 17.75 -19.67
C GLY A 231 18.88 17.60 -19.39
N VAL A 232 18.17 18.67 -19.00
CA VAL A 232 16.74 18.67 -18.69
C VAL A 232 15.95 19.16 -19.91
N THR A 233 15.12 18.30 -20.47
CA THR A 233 14.32 18.60 -21.67
C THR A 233 13.01 19.29 -21.33
N ASN A 234 12.40 19.01 -20.16
CA ASN A 234 11.06 19.51 -19.82
C ASN A 234 11.04 20.96 -19.27
N LEU A 235 12.16 21.68 -19.29
CA LEU A 235 12.34 23.01 -18.66
C LEU A 235 11.99 23.07 -17.15
N LYS A 236 11.34 22.07 -16.56
CA LYS A 236 10.96 21.90 -15.16
C LYS A 236 11.41 20.52 -14.71
N TYR A 237 12.23 20.47 -13.66
CA TYR A 237 12.77 19.21 -13.14
C TYR A 237 12.98 19.32 -11.63
N LEU A 238 12.64 18.24 -10.92
CA LEU A 238 12.93 18.07 -9.49
C LEU A 238 13.55 16.69 -9.32
N GLY A 239 14.85 16.66 -9.10
CA GLY A 239 15.57 15.40 -9.04
C GLY A 239 17.04 15.66 -8.82
N THR A 240 17.84 14.62 -8.83
CA THR A 240 19.25 14.77 -8.53
C THR A 240 20.02 15.22 -9.78
N GLN A 241 21.06 16.03 -9.60
CA GLN A 241 21.95 16.39 -10.69
C GLN A 241 22.97 15.28 -11.00
N ASN A 242 23.27 14.46 -9.99
CA ASN A 242 24.12 13.26 -9.97
C ASN A 242 23.62 12.31 -8.85
N ALA A 243 24.46 11.45 -8.25
CA ALA A 243 24.06 10.59 -7.13
C ALA A 243 23.77 11.33 -5.80
N ASN A 244 24.02 12.65 -5.73
CA ASN A 244 24.27 13.34 -4.47
C ASN A 244 23.37 14.57 -4.24
N ASP A 245 23.50 15.63 -5.04
CA ASP A 245 22.76 16.88 -4.80
C ASP A 245 21.34 16.84 -5.40
N LEU A 246 20.35 17.31 -4.64
CA LEU A 246 18.96 17.49 -5.12
C LEU A 246 18.79 18.88 -5.72
N VAL A 247 18.33 18.97 -6.95
CA VAL A 247 18.16 20.24 -7.66
C VAL A 247 16.72 20.53 -8.05
N PHE A 248 16.39 21.81 -8.05
CA PHE A 248 15.14 22.37 -8.56
C PHE A 248 15.48 23.13 -9.86
N VAL A 249 14.91 22.73 -10.98
CA VAL A 249 15.12 23.36 -12.28
C VAL A 249 13.80 23.95 -12.77
N ALA A 250 13.85 25.20 -13.25
CA ALA A 250 12.73 25.84 -13.91
C ALA A 250 13.23 26.75 -15.04
N ASN A 251 12.53 26.74 -16.18
CA ASN A 251 12.95 27.39 -17.41
C ASN A 251 14.38 27.01 -17.83
N GLY A 252 14.72 25.72 -17.76
CA GLY A 252 16.01 25.19 -18.21
C GLY A 252 17.23 25.63 -17.39
N THR A 253 17.03 26.18 -16.20
CA THR A 253 18.08 26.71 -15.31
C THR A 253 17.88 26.23 -13.88
N ILE A 254 18.98 25.95 -13.16
CA ILE A 254 18.93 25.52 -11.76
C ILE A 254 18.49 26.70 -10.88
N ARG A 255 17.38 26.54 -10.17
CA ARG A 255 16.77 27.53 -9.26
C ARG A 255 17.05 27.25 -7.78
N GLY A 256 17.41 26.01 -7.45
CA GLY A 256 17.81 25.63 -6.11
C GLY A 256 18.60 24.32 -6.08
N VAL A 257 19.45 24.19 -5.08
CA VAL A 257 20.31 23.03 -4.82
C VAL A 257 20.27 22.73 -3.32
N ILE A 258 19.94 21.50 -2.95
CA ILE A 258 20.25 20.95 -1.63
C ILE A 258 21.56 20.17 -1.77
N SER A 259 22.62 20.71 -1.18
CA SER A 259 23.93 20.09 -1.18
C SER A 259 23.91 18.81 -0.34
N SER A 260 24.38 17.71 -0.91
CA SER A 260 24.53 16.43 -0.22
C SER A 260 25.65 16.44 0.82
N SER A 261 26.63 17.33 0.62
CA SER A 261 27.83 17.43 1.48
C SER A 261 27.59 18.27 2.71
N THR A 262 26.72 19.28 2.63
CA THR A 262 26.46 20.23 3.72
C THR A 262 25.01 20.24 4.19
N GLY A 263 24.08 19.61 3.46
CA GLY A 263 22.64 19.71 3.70
C GLY A 263 22.06 21.11 3.44
N SER A 264 22.88 22.04 2.95
CA SER A 264 22.48 23.43 2.76
C SER A 264 21.57 23.57 1.55
N LEU A 265 20.44 24.26 1.74
CA LEU A 265 19.57 24.71 0.64
C LEU A 265 20.08 26.05 0.14
N THR A 266 20.52 26.08 -1.11
CA THR A 266 20.80 27.30 -1.87
C THR A 266 19.75 27.45 -2.97
N GLY A 267 19.33 28.67 -3.29
CA GLY A 267 18.31 28.89 -4.33
C GLY A 267 18.04 30.36 -4.57
N GLY A 268 17.47 30.70 -5.73
CA GLY A 268 17.23 32.10 -6.13
C GLY A 268 16.86 32.30 -7.60
N GLY A 269 16.61 33.57 -7.97
CA GLY A 269 16.33 34.00 -9.34
C GLY A 269 17.60 34.27 -10.14
N THR A 270 17.49 34.30 -11.47
CA THR A 270 18.61 34.53 -12.41
C THR A 270 18.57 35.90 -13.09
N ASP A 271 17.44 36.62 -12.97
CA ASP A 271 17.10 37.75 -13.84
C ASP A 271 17.15 39.07 -13.06
N GLY A 272 18.21 39.28 -12.25
CA GLY A 272 18.40 40.48 -11.42
C GLY A 272 17.52 40.56 -10.17
N ASP A 273 16.47 39.76 -10.12
CA ASP A 273 15.49 39.68 -9.03
C ASP A 273 15.65 38.38 -8.21
N SER A 274 15.80 38.48 -6.89
CA SER A 274 15.82 37.32 -6.00
C SER A 274 14.73 37.39 -4.91
N TYR A 275 13.90 36.35 -4.87
CA TYR A 275 12.78 36.24 -3.95
C TYR A 275 12.97 35.02 -3.04
N LEU A 276 12.82 35.21 -1.73
CA LEU A 276 12.77 34.12 -0.76
C LEU A 276 11.55 34.27 0.13
N ALA A 277 10.56 33.39 -0.06
CA ALA A 277 9.43 33.25 0.85
C ALA A 277 9.50 31.88 1.54
N TRP A 278 9.73 31.85 2.85
CA TRP A 278 9.75 30.60 3.63
C TRP A 278 8.85 30.71 4.85
N GLY A 279 7.90 29.78 4.95
CA GLY A 279 7.02 29.60 6.09
C GLY A 279 5.58 29.54 5.61
N SER A 280 4.62 30.00 6.41
CA SER A 280 3.20 29.86 6.06
C SER A 280 2.54 31.23 5.84
N LYS A 281 1.70 31.34 4.80
CA LYS A 281 0.97 32.57 4.43
C LYS A 281 1.84 33.80 4.14
N ASN A 282 3.14 33.61 3.91
CA ASN A 282 3.98 34.71 3.46
C ASN A 282 3.63 35.06 2.01
N THR A 283 3.55 36.34 1.71
CA THR A 283 3.19 36.88 0.40
C THR A 283 4.29 37.81 -0.06
N VAL A 284 4.86 37.54 -1.24
CA VAL A 284 5.73 38.48 -1.95
C VAL A 284 4.99 38.87 -3.22
N ASN A 285 4.50 40.09 -3.28
CA ASN A 285 3.71 40.59 -4.41
C ASN A 285 4.65 41.17 -5.48
N THR A 286 4.82 40.46 -6.60
CA THR A 286 5.79 40.74 -7.68
C THR A 286 5.23 41.56 -8.83
N THR A 287 4.26 42.46 -8.57
CA THR A 287 3.62 43.25 -9.65
C THR A 287 4.56 44.30 -10.27
N ALA A 288 5.72 44.58 -9.65
CA ALA A 288 6.87 45.25 -10.28
C ALA A 288 8.18 44.50 -9.95
N THR A 289 9.14 44.53 -10.88
CA THR A 289 10.49 43.95 -10.80
C THR A 289 11.20 44.40 -9.50
N TYR A 290 11.62 43.48 -8.62
CA TYR A 290 12.41 43.81 -7.42
C TYR A 290 13.80 43.23 -7.52
N ASN A 291 14.83 44.00 -7.16
CA ASN A 291 16.17 43.44 -7.00
C ASN A 291 16.19 42.30 -5.94
N ASN A 292 15.66 42.50 -4.72
CA ASN A 292 15.63 41.44 -3.69
C ASN A 292 14.41 41.57 -2.73
N ALA A 293 13.67 40.48 -2.49
CA ALA A 293 12.66 40.43 -1.42
C ALA A 293 12.73 39.15 -0.57
N ILE A 294 12.61 39.31 0.75
CA ILE A 294 12.66 38.23 1.74
C ILE A 294 11.40 38.28 2.61
N ALA A 295 10.65 37.17 2.69
CA ALA A 295 9.51 36.98 3.58
C ALA A 295 9.65 35.66 4.37
N LEU A 296 10.00 35.74 5.65
CA LEU A 296 10.29 34.57 6.50
C LEU A 296 9.37 34.50 7.72
N GLY A 297 8.79 33.33 8.00
CA GLY A 297 7.92 33.07 9.16
C GLY A 297 6.44 32.91 8.81
N TYR A 298 5.53 33.63 9.49
CA TYR A 298 4.07 33.49 9.30
C TYR A 298 3.38 34.78 8.86
N ASN A 299 2.63 34.75 7.76
CA ASN A 299 1.76 35.85 7.34
C ASN A 299 2.48 37.19 7.13
N ASN A 300 3.72 37.15 6.65
CA ASN A 300 4.46 38.36 6.28
C ASN A 300 4.14 38.74 4.84
N THR A 301 4.04 40.03 4.56
CA THR A 301 3.73 40.58 3.25
C THR A 301 4.82 41.52 2.81
N VAL A 302 5.34 41.33 1.60
CA VAL A 302 6.20 42.27 0.92
C VAL A 302 5.48 42.74 -0.35
N ASN A 303 5.22 44.04 -0.45
CA ASN A 303 4.57 44.68 -1.59
C ASN A 303 5.56 45.51 -2.42
N SER A 304 5.25 45.67 -3.71
CA SER A 304 6.03 46.41 -4.72
C SER A 304 5.35 47.71 -5.17
N GLY A 305 4.25 48.08 -4.50
CA GLY A 305 3.30 49.06 -5.03
C GLY A 305 3.87 50.47 -5.24
N GLY A 306 3.99 50.87 -6.51
CA GLY A 306 3.98 52.27 -6.94
C GLY A 306 5.32 53.01 -7.04
N GLN A 307 6.46 52.33 -7.28
CA GLN A 307 7.76 53.00 -7.41
C GLN A 307 8.47 52.68 -8.73
N PRO A 308 9.19 53.65 -9.34
CA PRO A 308 9.96 53.44 -10.57
C PRO A 308 11.13 52.46 -10.37
N ALA A 309 11.52 51.81 -11.46
CA ALA A 309 12.40 50.64 -11.49
C ALA A 309 13.85 50.90 -11.07
N HIS A 310 14.17 50.95 -9.77
CA HIS A 310 15.56 50.80 -9.25
C HIS A 310 15.61 50.22 -7.81
N ALA A 311 16.50 49.24 -7.58
CA ALA A 311 17.18 48.85 -6.32
C ALA A 311 16.36 48.61 -5.04
N ASN A 312 15.12 48.12 -5.15
CA ASN A 312 14.31 47.86 -3.97
C ASN A 312 14.75 46.59 -3.22
N THR A 313 15.16 46.74 -1.95
CA THR A 313 15.37 45.61 -1.01
C THR A 313 14.29 45.65 0.06
N ALA A 314 13.51 44.58 0.18
CA ALA A 314 12.44 44.49 1.15
C ALA A 314 12.54 43.19 1.96
N VAL A 315 12.54 43.32 3.30
CA VAL A 315 12.74 42.18 4.20
C VAL A 315 11.65 42.17 5.27
N ALA A 316 10.82 41.14 5.28
CA ALA A 316 9.79 40.92 6.29
C ALA A 316 10.05 39.60 7.02
N ILE A 317 10.43 39.65 8.30
CA ILE A 317 10.82 38.47 9.09
C ILE A 317 10.02 38.41 10.38
N GLY A 318 9.44 37.26 10.68
CA GLY A 318 8.68 37.00 11.90
C GLY A 318 7.22 36.70 11.60
N LYS A 319 6.27 37.44 12.20
CA LYS A 319 4.84 37.18 12.05
C LYS A 319 4.02 38.43 11.74
N GLY A 320 3.26 38.42 10.65
CA GLY A 320 2.28 39.49 10.35
C GLY A 320 2.91 40.82 9.90
N ASN A 321 4.18 40.84 9.51
CA ASN A 321 4.84 42.07 9.09
C ASN A 321 4.47 42.44 7.64
N THR A 322 4.38 43.73 7.34
CA THR A 322 4.06 44.26 6.01
C THR A 322 5.10 45.29 5.60
N VAL A 323 5.88 45.00 4.55
CA VAL A 323 6.81 45.95 3.94
C VAL A 323 6.20 46.41 2.63
N ASN A 324 5.88 47.69 2.54
CA ASN A 324 5.24 48.25 1.35
C ASN A 324 6.25 48.78 0.33
N GLN A 325 7.39 49.31 0.79
CA GLN A 325 8.49 49.84 -0.02
C GLN A 325 9.81 49.79 0.79
N ASN A 326 10.95 49.58 0.12
CA ASN A 326 12.35 49.83 0.59
C ASN A 326 12.62 49.78 2.09
N GLY A 327 12.29 48.66 2.72
CA GLY A 327 12.30 48.58 4.16
C GLY A 327 12.50 47.19 4.72
N VAL A 328 12.77 47.16 6.01
CA VAL A 328 13.01 45.96 6.80
C VAL A 328 12.03 45.96 7.96
N ALA A 329 11.22 44.92 8.08
CA ALA A 329 10.29 44.71 9.18
C ALA A 329 10.62 43.38 9.87
N VAL A 330 11.05 43.43 11.12
CA VAL A 330 11.43 42.24 11.91
C VAL A 330 10.64 42.19 13.20
N GLY A 331 9.97 41.07 13.45
CA GLY A 331 9.22 40.80 14.68
C GLY A 331 7.74 40.51 14.42
N TYR A 332 6.81 41.20 15.07
CA TYR A 332 5.37 40.91 15.03
C TYR A 332 4.52 42.10 14.57
N GLY A 333 3.78 41.97 13.47
CA GLY A 333 2.75 42.94 13.10
C GLY A 333 3.29 44.33 12.73
N ASN A 334 4.55 44.44 12.31
CA ASN A 334 5.11 45.74 11.90
C ASN A 334 4.69 46.07 10.46
N THR A 335 4.39 47.33 10.18
CA THR A 335 4.12 47.86 8.85
C THR A 335 5.13 48.95 8.53
N THR A 336 5.73 48.92 7.35
CA THR A 336 6.72 49.93 6.94
C THR A 336 6.56 50.33 5.48
N LEU A 337 6.66 51.62 5.22
CA LEU A 337 6.79 52.24 3.89
C LEU A 337 8.17 52.90 3.81
N GLY A 338 9.22 52.09 3.76
CA GLY A 338 10.61 52.54 3.83
C GLY A 338 11.21 52.44 5.24
N GLY A 339 12.52 52.16 5.34
CA GLY A 339 13.24 52.17 6.62
C GLY A 339 13.10 50.87 7.44
N TYR A 340 13.45 50.92 8.73
CA TYR A 340 13.66 49.74 9.58
C TYR A 340 12.69 49.69 10.76
N ALA A 341 11.74 48.76 10.74
CA ALA A 341 10.82 48.49 11.84
C ALA A 341 11.21 47.20 12.57
N LEU A 342 11.65 47.29 13.82
CA LEU A 342 12.05 46.15 14.65
C LEU A 342 11.18 46.09 15.91
N GLY A 343 10.67 44.91 16.25
CA GLY A 343 9.84 44.70 17.43
C GLY A 343 8.40 44.37 17.06
N SER A 344 7.40 45.04 17.64
CA SER A 344 6.00 44.62 17.50
C SER A 344 5.03 45.77 17.28
N GLY A 345 4.21 45.69 16.22
CA GLY A 345 3.13 46.64 15.94
C GLY A 345 3.61 48.02 15.50
N ASN A 346 4.86 48.19 15.07
CA ASN A 346 5.35 49.48 14.59
C ASN A 346 4.78 49.79 13.19
N ASN A 347 4.38 51.03 12.92
CA ASN A 347 3.84 51.48 11.64
C ASN A 347 4.59 52.74 11.16
N ILE A 348 5.58 52.58 10.29
CA ILE A 348 6.51 53.68 9.92
C ILE A 348 6.51 54.01 8.44
N GLN A 349 6.90 55.24 8.11
CA GLN A 349 7.16 55.70 6.75
C GLN A 349 8.59 56.24 6.67
N GLY A 350 9.57 55.33 6.60
CA GLY A 350 10.98 55.69 6.64
C GLY A 350 11.59 55.72 8.04
N GLY A 351 12.91 55.96 8.10
CA GLY A 351 13.66 56.00 9.37
C GLY A 351 13.83 54.63 10.04
N THR A 352 13.91 54.61 11.37
CA THR A 352 14.05 53.40 12.18
C THR A 352 13.05 53.45 13.34
N ALA A 353 12.26 52.41 13.55
CA ALA A 353 11.50 52.23 14.79
C ALA A 353 11.86 50.90 15.45
N MET A 354 12.23 50.95 16.72
CA MET A 354 12.53 49.79 17.55
C MET A 354 11.61 49.78 18.76
N GLY A 355 10.98 48.63 19.03
CA GLY A 355 10.12 48.43 20.19
C GLY A 355 8.66 48.15 19.82
N PHE A 356 7.70 48.76 20.52
CA PHE A 356 6.30 48.35 20.45
C PHE A 356 5.36 49.48 20.01
N LYS A 357 4.47 49.24 19.04
CA LYS A 357 3.38 50.15 18.65
C LYS A 357 3.82 51.57 18.30
N ASN A 358 5.03 51.76 17.78
CA ASN A 358 5.49 53.07 17.36
C ASN A 358 4.93 53.42 15.98
N THR A 359 4.43 54.62 15.79
CA THR A 359 3.92 55.14 14.53
C THR A 359 4.78 56.31 14.07
N SER A 360 5.24 56.29 12.81
CA SER A 360 5.98 57.38 12.21
C SER A 360 5.42 57.74 10.82
N GLY A 361 5.23 59.03 10.57
CA GLY A 361 4.82 59.56 9.27
C GLY A 361 5.99 60.08 8.41
N GLY A 362 7.24 59.76 8.78
CA GLY A 362 8.46 60.24 8.11
C GLY A 362 9.73 59.53 8.61
N ASN A 363 10.89 60.03 8.18
CA ASN A 363 12.22 59.47 8.48
C ASN A 363 12.70 59.75 9.92
N PHE A 364 12.05 59.14 10.92
CA PHE A 364 12.39 59.29 12.34
C PHE A 364 13.15 58.09 12.89
N ASN A 365 14.02 58.31 13.87
CA ASN A 365 14.58 57.24 14.68
C ASN A 365 13.81 57.16 16.01
N ILE A 366 13.11 56.06 16.23
CA ILE A 366 12.25 55.84 17.39
C ILE A 366 12.75 54.59 18.10
N ILE A 367 13.05 54.68 19.39
CA ILE A 367 13.32 53.52 20.24
C ILE A 367 12.40 53.63 21.45
N GLY A 368 11.38 52.78 21.50
CA GLY A 368 10.40 52.87 22.59
C GLY A 368 9.09 52.16 22.37
N ASN A 369 8.08 52.63 23.10
CA ASN A 369 6.74 52.04 23.10
C ASN A 369 5.68 53.13 22.87
N GLY A 370 4.81 52.94 21.88
CA GLY A 370 3.61 53.76 21.70
C GLY A 370 3.87 55.20 21.24
N PHE A 371 5.04 55.50 20.66
CA PHE A 371 5.28 56.81 20.07
C PHE A 371 4.40 57.06 18.84
N ASN A 372 3.91 58.29 18.67
CA ASN A 372 3.21 58.71 17.46
C ASN A 372 3.82 60.02 16.92
N ALA A 373 4.71 59.88 15.93
CA ALA A 373 5.36 60.98 15.24
C ALA A 373 4.67 61.18 13.88
N GLY A 374 3.93 62.27 13.69
CA GLY A 374 3.35 62.64 12.39
C GLY A 374 4.41 62.95 11.31
N SER A 375 4.00 63.50 10.16
CA SER A 375 4.88 63.72 8.99
C SER A 375 5.74 65.02 9.02
N TYR A 376 6.48 65.27 10.09
CA TYR A 376 7.23 66.52 10.31
C TYR A 376 8.76 66.35 10.17
N PRO A 377 9.57 67.44 10.02
CA PRO A 377 11.02 67.32 9.82
C PRO A 377 11.76 66.64 10.99
N ALA A 378 12.84 65.94 10.63
CA ALA A 378 13.59 64.90 11.35
C ALA A 378 13.81 65.09 12.86
N ASN A 379 13.52 64.05 13.65
CA ASN A 379 13.80 63.96 15.10
C ASN A 379 14.10 62.50 15.54
N SER A 380 14.81 62.34 16.66
CA SER A 380 15.02 61.06 17.34
C SER A 380 14.23 60.99 18.65
N PHE A 381 13.44 59.93 18.86
CA PHE A 381 12.61 59.70 20.05
C PHE A 381 13.11 58.47 20.81
N ILE A 382 13.46 58.63 22.09
CA ILE A 382 13.91 57.51 22.94
C ILE A 382 13.15 57.54 24.27
N GLY A 383 12.35 56.51 24.56
CA GLY A 383 11.62 56.41 25.84
C GLY A 383 10.36 55.53 25.85
N PRO A 384 9.63 55.45 26.98
CA PRO A 384 8.52 54.50 27.17
C PRO A 384 7.18 54.92 26.55
N ALA A 385 6.97 56.21 26.23
CA ALA A 385 5.83 56.76 25.46
C ALA A 385 6.01 58.26 25.17
N GLY A 386 5.36 58.78 24.13
CA GLY A 386 5.31 60.22 23.83
C GLY A 386 4.48 60.59 22.60
N THR A 387 3.91 61.80 22.59
CA THR A 387 3.23 62.42 21.45
C THR A 387 3.76 63.85 21.30
N THR A 388 3.84 64.39 20.07
CA THR A 388 4.08 65.81 19.66
C THR A 388 5.47 66.21 19.07
N PRO A 389 5.53 67.26 18.20
CA PRO A 389 6.57 67.47 17.20
C PRO A 389 7.76 68.37 17.63
N GLY A 390 8.92 68.17 16.99
CA GLY A 390 9.93 69.21 16.79
C GLY A 390 11.20 69.15 17.66
N SER A 391 11.31 68.20 18.59
CA SER A 391 12.48 68.08 19.48
C SER A 391 12.91 66.63 19.70
N ASN A 392 14.19 66.41 20.01
CA ASN A 392 14.64 65.11 20.55
C ASN A 392 14.02 64.91 21.95
N ILE A 393 13.03 64.02 22.05
CA ILE A 393 12.35 63.73 23.32
C ILE A 393 12.97 62.48 23.94
N TYR A 394 13.52 62.70 25.13
CA TYR A 394 14.18 61.74 25.99
C TYR A 394 13.27 61.51 27.20
N SER A 395 12.29 60.60 27.12
CA SER A 395 11.19 60.49 28.12
C SER A 395 11.49 59.62 29.36
N ASN A 396 12.73 59.17 29.57
CA ASN A 396 13.09 58.38 30.76
C ASN A 396 13.18 59.23 32.04
N LYS A 397 12.83 58.65 33.20
CA LYS A 397 12.94 59.27 34.54
C LYS A 397 14.37 59.66 34.91
N TYR A 398 15.35 58.96 34.34
CA TYR A 398 16.78 59.23 34.47
C TYR A 398 17.41 59.17 33.07
N HIS A 399 18.19 60.18 32.73
CA HIS A 399 19.14 60.13 31.62
C HIS A 399 20.52 60.23 32.22
N ILE A 400 21.29 59.15 32.11
CA ILE A 400 22.67 59.11 32.59
C ILE A 400 23.54 59.08 31.33
N PHE A 401 24.22 60.19 31.06
CA PHE A 401 25.20 60.29 29.99
C PHE A 401 26.55 59.90 30.59
N ASN A 402 26.94 58.64 30.42
CA ASN A 402 28.25 58.17 30.87
C ASN A 402 29.28 58.47 29.77
N ALA A 403 30.40 59.10 30.12
CA ALA A 403 31.60 59.00 29.30
C ALA A 403 32.12 57.56 29.41
N GLN A 404 32.26 56.85 28.30
CA GLN A 404 32.87 55.53 28.26
C GLN A 404 34.27 55.65 27.66
N ASP A 405 35.31 55.51 28.48
CA ASP A 405 36.64 55.09 28.02
C ASP A 405 37.04 53.83 28.80
N THR A 406 37.30 52.74 28.08
CA THR A 406 37.73 51.47 28.64
C THR A 406 39.25 51.33 28.72
N SER A 407 40.04 52.41 28.59
CA SER A 407 41.48 52.24 28.39
C SER A 407 42.45 53.10 29.20
N SER A 408 42.06 54.13 29.96
CA SER A 408 43.10 55.03 30.53
C SER A 408 42.91 55.64 31.93
N GLY A 409 41.99 55.16 32.77
CA GLY A 409 41.97 55.47 34.22
C GLY A 409 41.83 56.95 34.62
N ASN A 410 41.63 57.87 33.68
CA ASN A 410 41.38 59.29 33.94
C ASN A 410 39.87 59.59 33.93
N VAL A 411 39.44 60.52 34.80
CA VAL A 411 38.05 60.99 34.85
C VAL A 411 37.78 61.86 33.62
N LEU A 412 37.12 61.28 32.60
CA LEU A 412 36.62 62.05 31.46
C LEU A 412 35.28 62.70 31.82
N GLN A 413 35.17 64.01 31.60
CA GLN A 413 33.94 64.76 31.78
C GLN A 413 32.97 64.46 30.62
N SER A 414 31.74 64.08 30.94
CA SER A 414 30.65 63.98 29.96
C SER A 414 30.13 65.39 29.64
N PHE A 415 30.36 65.88 28.43
CA PHE A 415 29.74 67.12 27.94
C PHE A 415 28.43 66.79 27.22
N VAL A 416 27.31 67.33 27.71
CA VAL A 416 26.01 67.26 27.02
C VAL A 416 25.71 68.64 26.44
N GLY A 417 25.90 68.79 25.13
CA GLY A 417 25.47 70.00 24.41
C GLY A 417 23.98 69.92 24.11
N VAL A 418 23.21 70.91 24.57
CA VAL A 418 21.82 71.11 24.14
C VAL A 418 21.84 72.22 23.08
N ASN A 419 21.46 71.88 21.84
CA ASN A 419 21.29 72.82 20.71
C ASN A 419 22.55 73.59 20.24
N THR A 420 23.53 72.93 19.60
CA THR A 420 24.66 73.62 18.95
C THR A 420 24.63 73.50 17.42
N LEU A 421 23.80 74.33 16.76
CA LEU A 421 24.18 75.14 15.58
C LEU A 421 23.08 76.20 15.28
N LEU A 422 23.47 77.48 15.37
CA LEU A 422 22.63 78.70 15.32
C LEU A 422 22.52 79.32 13.91
N THR A 423 21.47 80.12 13.66
CA THR A 423 21.49 81.56 13.21
C THR A 423 20.08 82.02 12.81
N ALA A 424 19.66 83.29 12.85
CA ALA A 424 20.22 84.56 13.32
C ALA A 424 19.06 85.38 13.91
N SER A 425 18.92 85.40 15.24
CA SER A 425 18.06 86.27 16.06
C SER A 425 17.70 85.45 17.29
N GLN A 426 18.58 85.47 18.28
CA GLN A 426 18.55 84.64 19.48
C GLN A 426 17.22 84.69 20.23
N GLU A 427 16.79 83.56 20.79
CA GLU A 427 16.10 83.46 22.09
C GLU A 427 16.39 82.08 22.71
N ALA A 428 16.83 82.11 23.98
CA ALA A 428 17.24 81.06 24.95
C ALA A 428 17.73 79.66 24.45
N ASP A 429 19.01 79.36 24.71
CA ASP A 429 19.64 78.04 24.49
C ASP A 429 19.05 76.90 25.38
N VAL A 430 18.35 77.24 26.47
CA VAL A 430 17.70 76.25 27.36
C VAL A 430 16.36 76.79 27.87
N LYS A 431 15.25 76.13 27.50
CA LYS A 431 13.91 76.41 28.07
C LYS A 431 13.63 75.47 29.25
N VAL A 432 13.63 76.00 30.46
CA VAL A 432 13.36 75.22 31.69
C VAL A 432 11.91 75.47 32.14
N ALA A 433 11.07 74.44 32.15
CA ALA A 433 9.64 74.59 32.46
C ALA A 433 9.31 74.70 33.97
N LYS A 434 10.24 74.32 34.86
CA LYS A 434 10.04 74.38 36.32
C LYS A 434 11.26 74.92 37.06
N ALA A 435 12.28 74.09 37.29
CA ALA A 435 13.51 74.51 37.99
C ALA A 435 14.70 73.68 37.49
N VAL A 436 15.91 74.26 37.58
CA VAL A 436 17.19 73.54 37.41
C VAL A 436 17.74 73.23 38.79
N GLN A 437 17.90 71.96 39.13
CA GLN A 437 18.62 71.56 40.33
C GLN A 437 20.11 71.41 39.99
N ILE A 438 20.95 72.30 40.52
CA ILE A 438 22.40 72.16 40.46
C ILE A 438 22.85 71.58 41.80
N VAL A 439 23.39 70.36 41.80
CA VAL A 439 23.92 69.72 43.01
C VAL A 439 25.27 70.37 43.33
N GLY A 440 25.44 70.82 44.57
CA GLY A 440 26.64 71.52 44.99
C GLY A 440 27.88 70.64 45.01
N THR A 441 29.03 71.21 44.65
CA THR A 441 30.34 70.59 44.84
C THR A 441 31.10 71.31 45.96
N VAL A 442 31.96 70.58 46.69
CA VAL A 442 32.95 71.18 47.62
C VAL A 442 34.28 71.47 46.93
N ASP A 443 34.38 71.17 45.64
CA ASP A 443 35.64 71.23 44.92
C ASP A 443 36.07 72.69 44.66
N ALA A 444 36.79 73.24 45.62
CA ALA A 444 37.45 74.53 45.52
C ALA A 444 38.67 74.50 44.58
N THR A 445 39.13 73.33 44.15
CA THR A 445 40.33 73.18 43.31
C THR A 445 40.09 73.51 41.84
N MET A 446 38.83 73.50 41.39
CA MET A 446 38.47 73.92 40.05
C MET A 446 38.70 75.43 39.87
N THR A 447 39.74 75.78 39.12
CA THR A 447 40.09 77.16 38.77
C THR A 447 39.25 77.64 37.58
N CYS A 448 38.72 78.85 37.69
CA CYS A 448 38.09 79.54 36.56
C CYS A 448 39.19 79.93 35.56
N ASN A 449 39.07 79.52 34.31
CA ASN A 449 40.03 79.73 33.23
C ASN A 449 39.30 79.83 31.86
N ALA A 450 40.05 80.02 30.78
CA ALA A 450 39.49 80.18 29.44
C ALA A 450 38.64 78.98 28.97
N ASN A 451 38.92 77.77 29.45
CA ASN A 451 38.22 76.56 29.03
C ASN A 451 36.86 76.40 29.71
N ASN A 452 36.59 77.11 30.80
CA ASN A 452 35.33 77.03 31.55
C ASN A 452 34.67 78.40 31.80
N GLU A 453 35.07 79.44 31.05
CA GLU A 453 34.39 80.73 31.02
C GLU A 453 32.90 80.55 30.66
N GLY A 454 32.01 81.25 31.37
CA GLY A 454 30.55 81.16 31.19
C GLY A 454 29.87 80.03 31.97
N SER A 455 30.64 79.17 32.65
CA SER A 455 30.08 78.11 33.49
C SER A 455 29.47 78.63 34.79
N ILE A 456 28.39 78.00 35.25
CA ILE A 456 27.76 78.24 36.56
C ILE A 456 27.96 77.00 37.44
N ARG A 457 28.42 77.19 38.67
CA ARG A 457 28.52 76.14 39.70
C ARG A 457 27.79 76.54 40.97
N TYR A 458 27.36 75.56 41.76
CA TYR A 458 26.91 75.78 43.13
C TYR A 458 28.02 75.26 44.08
N LEU A 459 28.69 76.16 44.78
CA LEU A 459 29.77 75.81 45.71
C LEU A 459 29.19 75.70 47.13
N VAL A 460 29.31 74.53 47.75
CA VAL A 460 28.84 74.29 49.12
C VAL A 460 30.00 74.27 50.13
N ASN A 461 29.68 74.59 51.38
CA ASN A 461 30.69 74.72 52.45
C ASN A 461 31.20 73.38 53.02
N SER A 462 30.52 72.25 52.78
CA SER A 462 30.87 70.92 53.34
C SER A 462 30.23 69.76 52.56
N THR A 463 30.87 68.58 52.54
CA THR A 463 30.36 67.34 51.91
C THR A 463 29.43 66.53 52.81
N THR A 464 29.56 66.67 54.13
CA THR A 464 28.92 65.76 55.09
C THR A 464 27.63 66.33 55.69
N ALA A 465 27.43 67.65 55.62
CA ALA A 465 26.19 68.33 56.00
C ALA A 465 26.17 69.78 55.47
N PRO A 466 25.92 70.01 54.17
CA PRO A 466 25.91 71.36 53.61
C PRO A 466 24.74 72.17 54.19
N THR A 467 25.04 73.24 54.91
CA THR A 467 24.04 74.16 55.50
C THR A 467 23.87 75.44 54.68
N SER A 468 24.81 75.75 53.78
CA SER A 468 24.78 76.90 52.88
C SER A 468 25.68 76.67 51.68
N GLY A 469 25.40 77.36 50.58
CA GLY A 469 26.21 77.38 49.37
C GLY A 469 25.81 78.55 48.49
N ASN A 470 26.66 78.92 47.55
CA ASN A 470 26.39 80.03 46.65
C ASN A 470 26.59 79.63 45.19
N PHE A 471 25.81 80.25 44.31
CA PHE A 471 26.04 80.16 42.87
C PHE A 471 27.25 81.01 42.49
N GLN A 472 28.16 80.42 41.72
CA GLN A 472 29.32 81.12 41.18
C GLN A 472 29.39 80.95 39.68
N GLY A 473 29.65 82.03 38.97
CA GLY A 473 29.88 82.07 37.53
C GLY A 473 31.36 82.26 37.25
N CYS A 474 31.92 81.46 36.34
CA CYS A 474 33.27 81.72 35.86
C CYS A 474 33.21 82.83 34.81
N ARG A 475 33.80 83.98 35.12
CA ARG A 475 33.80 85.14 34.22
C ARG A 475 35.22 85.62 33.97
N ARG A 476 35.49 86.05 32.75
CA ARG A 476 36.71 86.77 32.40
C ARG A 476 36.69 88.18 32.99
N THR A 477 37.68 88.49 33.82
CA THR A 477 37.84 89.78 34.49
C THR A 477 38.82 90.70 33.77
N SER A 478 39.70 90.14 32.93
CA SER A 478 40.62 90.87 32.04
C SER A 478 40.96 90.01 30.81
N ALA A 479 41.72 90.51 29.83
CA ALA A 479 42.03 89.80 28.58
C ALA A 479 42.57 88.35 28.78
N THR A 480 43.27 88.07 29.87
CA THR A 480 43.84 86.73 30.19
C THR A 480 43.49 86.22 31.60
N THR A 481 42.71 86.96 32.38
CA THR A 481 42.38 86.59 33.77
C THR A 481 40.92 86.17 33.89
N PHE A 482 40.70 85.09 34.64
CA PHE A 482 39.40 84.48 34.87
C PHE A 482 39.23 84.29 36.37
N ALA A 483 38.04 84.63 36.89
CA ALA A 483 37.75 84.48 38.31
C ALA A 483 36.31 83.99 38.53
N TRP A 484 36.12 83.26 39.62
CA TRP A 484 34.79 82.91 40.11
C TRP A 484 34.12 84.14 40.72
N ALA A 485 32.98 84.54 40.16
CA ALA A 485 32.13 85.60 40.69
C ALA A 485 30.87 84.99 41.30
N GLN A 486 30.45 85.49 42.46
CA GLN A 486 29.18 85.13 43.08
C GLN A 486 28.01 85.62 42.19
N LEU A 487 26.99 84.80 42.00
CA LEU A 487 25.82 85.06 41.12
C LEU A 487 24.52 85.28 41.89
N ASN A 488 24.58 85.16 43.21
CA ASN A 488 23.46 85.35 44.14
C ASN A 488 23.08 86.81 44.34
#